data_AF-A0A2N1Y4N7-F1
#
_entry.id   AF-A0A2N1Y4N7-F1
#
_cell.length_a   1.000
_cell.length_b   1.000
_cell.length_c   1.000
_cell.angle_alpha   90.00
_cell.angle_beta   90.00
_cell.angle_gamma   90.00
#
_symmetry.space_group_name_H-M   'P 1'
#
loop_
_entity.id
_entity.type
_entity.pdbx_description
1 polymer ?
#
loop_
_entity_poly.entity_id
_entity_poly.type
_entity_poly.pdbx_seq_one_letter_code
_entity_poly.pdbx_strand_id
1 'polypeptide(L)'
;MLDDLHNNHPSPRGDINVVDALRALPLQSSSRPAWPALAAALAARKKRRQQRWPLALAASLLLALLVSSQLRITPVPSATTNTSMADPLPQLLAQSAQLEALISDSSDISTSAPMMSLSAELEDQLAVIDSQLGNTQLAPEQRLLVWQQRVQVLRELAGLQATQQWLATRGEQNGSDALVYTY
;
A
#
# COMPACT_ATOMS: atom_id res chain seq x y z
N MET A 1 38.08 -32.94 -41.63
CA MET A 1 37.82 -33.91 -40.55
C MET A 1 38.34 -33.26 -39.27
N LEU A 2 37.80 -32.11 -38.82
CA LEU A 2 36.49 -31.83 -38.21
C LEU A 2 36.21 -32.70 -36.98
N ASP A 3 36.90 -32.42 -35.85
CA ASP A 3 36.54 -32.96 -34.53
C ASP A 3 37.16 -32.10 -33.38
N ASP A 4 36.92 -30.78 -33.38
CA ASP A 4 37.38 -29.88 -32.28
C ASP A 4 36.27 -28.94 -31.76
N LEU A 5 34.99 -29.36 -31.85
CA LEU A 5 33.83 -28.50 -31.57
C LEU A 5 32.98 -28.85 -30.33
N HIS A 6 33.48 -29.59 -29.32
CA HIS A 6 32.61 -30.02 -28.21
C HIS A 6 33.01 -29.69 -26.77
N ASN A 7 34.08 -28.92 -26.50
CA ASN A 7 34.46 -28.62 -25.10
C ASN A 7 34.30 -27.15 -24.71
N ASN A 8 33.15 -26.55 -25.04
CA ASN A 8 32.74 -25.29 -24.42
C ASN A 8 31.27 -25.35 -24.00
N HIS A 9 30.97 -26.29 -23.10
CA HIS A 9 29.75 -26.20 -22.32
C HIS A 9 29.97 -25.16 -21.22
N PRO A 10 29.18 -24.07 -21.15
CA PRO A 10 29.19 -23.21 -19.98
C PRO A 10 28.84 -24.07 -18.77
N SER A 11 29.70 -24.06 -17.75
CA SER A 11 29.43 -24.72 -16.47
C SER A 11 28.02 -24.35 -16.00
N PRO A 12 27.21 -25.32 -15.54
CA PRO A 12 25.91 -25.00 -14.95
C PRO A 12 26.16 -23.97 -13.85
N ARG A 13 25.48 -22.82 -13.95
CA ARG A 13 25.49 -21.78 -12.91
C ARG A 13 25.11 -22.48 -11.62
N GLY A 14 26.09 -22.75 -10.78
CA GLY A 14 25.89 -23.49 -9.54
C GLY A 14 24.81 -22.79 -8.73
N ASP A 15 23.79 -23.53 -8.35
CA ASP A 15 22.75 -23.09 -7.45
C ASP A 15 23.43 -22.70 -6.13
N ILE A 16 23.75 -21.42 -5.97
CA ILE A 16 24.27 -20.90 -4.71
C ILE A 16 23.14 -21.11 -3.71
N ASN A 17 23.31 -22.09 -2.83
CA ASN A 17 22.32 -22.37 -1.81
C ASN A 17 22.27 -21.16 -0.88
N VAL A 18 21.23 -20.34 -1.04
CA VAL A 18 21.03 -19.09 -0.31
C VAL A 18 21.11 -19.32 1.21
N VAL A 19 20.71 -20.50 1.68
CA VAL A 19 20.79 -20.87 3.10
C VAL A 19 22.25 -21.02 3.55
N ASP A 20 23.11 -21.64 2.75
CA ASP A 20 24.54 -21.79 3.08
C ASP A 20 25.29 -20.46 2.95
N ALA A 21 24.94 -19.66 1.93
CA ALA A 21 25.49 -18.31 1.75
C ALA A 21 25.10 -17.38 2.90
N LEU A 22 23.85 -17.42 3.37
CA LEU A 22 23.39 -16.66 4.54
C LEU A 22 24.03 -17.15 5.84
N ARG A 23 24.28 -18.46 5.99
CA ARG A 23 25.02 -19.01 7.15
C ARG A 23 26.48 -18.60 7.18
N ALA A 24 27.09 -18.36 6.03
CA ALA A 24 28.48 -17.93 5.93
C ALA A 24 28.69 -16.43 6.24
N LEU A 25 27.62 -15.66 6.42
CA LEU A 25 27.74 -14.23 6.74
C LEU A 25 28.35 -14.04 8.13
N PRO A 26 29.43 -13.24 8.26
CA PRO A 26 29.97 -12.90 9.57
C PRO A 26 28.94 -12.09 10.35
N LEU A 27 28.68 -12.50 11.59
CA LEU A 27 27.83 -11.78 12.54
C LEU A 27 28.52 -10.48 12.99
N GLN A 28 28.50 -9.48 12.12
CA GLN A 28 29.03 -8.15 12.40
C GLN A 28 27.98 -7.39 13.22
N SER A 29 28.02 -7.56 14.54
CA SER A 29 27.21 -6.77 15.47
C SER A 29 27.65 -5.32 15.39
N SER A 30 26.73 -4.43 14.98
CA SER A 30 27.02 -2.99 14.94
C SER A 30 27.35 -2.51 16.35
N SER A 31 28.42 -1.71 16.49
CA SER A 31 28.89 -1.20 17.79
C SER A 31 27.87 -0.29 18.50
N ARG A 32 26.73 0.03 17.86
CA ARG A 32 25.68 0.86 18.42
C ARG A 32 24.31 0.25 18.09
N PRO A 33 23.53 -0.24 19.07
CA PRO A 33 22.18 -0.71 18.81
C PRO A 33 21.32 0.49 18.38
N ALA A 34 21.01 0.57 17.08
CA ALA A 34 20.19 1.64 16.50
C ALA A 34 18.68 1.42 16.78
N TRP A 35 18.28 0.18 17.03
CA TRP A 35 16.90 -0.23 17.31
C TRP A 35 16.24 0.49 18.49
N PRO A 36 16.86 0.60 19.69
CA PRO A 36 16.24 1.31 20.80
C PRO A 36 16.05 2.81 20.53
N ALA A 37 16.95 3.44 19.75
CA ALA A 37 16.78 4.84 19.37
C ALA A 37 15.60 5.04 18.40
N LEU A 38 15.44 4.13 17.44
CA LEU A 38 14.29 4.10 16.53
C LEU A 38 12.98 3.82 17.27
N ALA A 39 12.97 2.82 18.17
CA ALA A 39 11.81 2.48 18.98
C ALA A 39 11.38 3.66 19.87
N ALA A 40 12.34 4.36 20.48
CA ALA A 40 12.07 5.57 21.26
C ALA A 40 11.52 6.72 20.40
N ALA A 41 12.05 6.90 19.19
CA ALA A 41 11.57 7.92 18.26
C ALA A 41 10.12 7.66 17.81
N LEU A 42 9.76 6.41 17.54
CA LEU A 42 8.40 5.98 17.19
C LEU A 42 7.43 6.16 18.37
N ALA A 43 7.83 5.75 19.58
CA ALA A 43 7.02 5.91 20.79
C ALA A 43 6.74 7.38 21.12
N ALA A 44 7.72 8.26 20.93
CA ALA A 44 7.57 9.70 21.15
C ALA A 44 6.57 10.35 20.17
N ARG A 45 6.53 9.88 18.90
CA ARG A 45 5.54 10.34 17.91
C ARG A 45 4.12 9.92 18.27
N LYS A 46 3.93 8.67 18.70
CA LYS A 46 2.63 8.14 19.15
C LYS A 46 2.06 8.96 20.32
N LYS A 47 2.89 9.29 21.32
CA LYS A 47 2.49 10.08 22.49
C LYS A 47 2.06 11.52 22.12
N ARG A 48 2.75 12.16 21.17
CA ARG A 48 2.38 13.50 20.67
C ARG A 48 1.09 13.49 19.85
N ARG A 49 0.85 12.44 19.06
CA ARG A 49 -0.40 12.26 18.28
C ARG A 49 -1.59 12.03 19.20
N GLN A 50 -1.43 11.24 20.27
CA GLN A 50 -2.45 11.03 21.30
C GLN A 50 -2.80 12.31 22.06
N GLN A 51 -1.83 13.21 22.30
CA GLN A 51 -2.11 14.51 22.93
C GLN A 51 -2.84 15.51 22.01
N ARG A 52 -2.81 15.33 20.68
CA ARG A 52 -3.45 16.25 19.70
C ARG A 52 -4.79 15.74 19.16
N TRP A 53 -5.27 14.60 19.66
CA TRP A 53 -6.57 14.01 19.31
C TRP A 53 -7.79 14.95 19.42
N PRO A 54 -7.90 15.88 20.38
CA PRO A 54 -9.12 16.70 20.47
C PRO A 54 -9.21 17.81 19.40
N LEU A 55 -8.12 18.14 18.70
CA LEU A 55 -8.12 19.16 17.64
C LEU A 55 -8.38 18.62 16.24
N ALA A 56 -8.17 17.31 16.02
CA ALA A 56 -8.38 16.70 14.71
C ALA A 56 -9.87 16.56 14.33
N LEU A 57 -10.76 16.42 15.33
CA LEU A 57 -12.22 16.32 15.10
C LEU A 57 -12.84 17.58 14.48
N ALA A 58 -12.29 18.76 14.75
CA ALA A 58 -12.81 20.01 14.18
C ALA A 58 -12.44 20.18 12.69
N ALA A 59 -11.26 19.70 12.29
CA ALA A 59 -10.79 19.79 10.91
C ALA A 59 -11.51 18.80 9.97
N SER A 60 -11.82 17.59 10.44
CA SER A 60 -12.57 16.59 9.66
C SER A 60 -14.02 17.02 9.40
N LEU A 61 -14.64 17.78 10.31
CA LEU A 61 -15.98 18.36 10.09
C LEU A 61 -15.97 19.39 8.95
N LEU A 62 -14.96 20.27 8.91
CA LEU A 62 -14.81 21.26 7.83
C LEU A 62 -14.47 20.61 6.48
N LEU A 63 -13.65 19.56 6.47
CA LEU A 63 -13.31 18.83 5.24
C LEU A 63 -14.50 18.01 4.70
N ALA A 64 -15.31 17.41 5.59
CA ALA A 64 -16.51 16.67 5.22
C ALA A 64 -17.57 17.55 4.55
N LEU A 65 -17.72 18.80 5.01
CA LEU A 65 -18.64 19.79 4.42
C LEU A 65 -18.19 20.22 3.02
N LEU A 66 -16.87 20.35 2.79
CA LEU A 66 -16.33 20.79 1.50
C LEU A 66 -16.39 19.67 0.44
N VAL A 67 -16.13 18.41 0.83
CA VAL A 67 -16.17 17.26 -0.08
C VAL A 67 -17.61 16.85 -0.44
N SER A 68 -18.55 16.96 0.50
CA SER A 68 -19.97 16.63 0.27
C SER A 68 -20.63 17.52 -0.80
N SER A 69 -20.10 18.72 -1.05
CA SER A 69 -20.61 19.65 -2.08
C SER A 69 -20.29 19.18 -3.50
N GLN A 70 -19.20 18.44 -3.70
CA GLN A 70 -18.66 18.13 -5.03
C GLN A 70 -19.26 16.86 -5.67
N LEU A 71 -20.02 16.05 -4.92
CA LEU A 71 -20.59 14.78 -5.38
C LEU A 71 -22.05 14.87 -5.87
N ARG A 72 -22.51 16.03 -6.35
CA ARG A 72 -23.81 16.11 -7.06
C ARG A 72 -23.70 15.49 -8.45
N ILE A 73 -23.62 14.17 -8.49
CA ILE A 73 -23.76 13.37 -9.69
C ILE A 73 -25.24 13.41 -10.08
N THR A 74 -25.55 13.99 -11.24
CA THR A 74 -26.90 13.99 -11.80
C THR A 74 -27.30 12.56 -12.16
N PRO A 75 -28.45 12.06 -11.68
CA PRO A 75 -28.84 10.67 -11.93
C PRO A 75 -29.35 10.52 -13.37
N VAL A 76 -28.73 9.63 -14.13
CA VAL A 76 -29.30 9.05 -15.36
C VAL A 76 -30.33 8.00 -14.93
N PRO A 77 -31.61 8.07 -15.37
CA PRO A 77 -32.60 7.10 -14.97
C PRO A 77 -32.44 5.84 -15.84
N SER A 78 -32.13 4.72 -15.22
CA SER A 78 -32.31 3.40 -15.85
C SER A 78 -32.71 2.36 -14.81
N ALA A 79 -33.95 1.90 -15.00
CA ALA A 79 -34.55 0.65 -14.55
C ALA A 79 -34.50 0.30 -13.05
N THR A 80 -35.66 0.45 -12.43
CA THR A 80 -36.22 -0.29 -11.30
C THR A 80 -35.46 -1.56 -10.91
N THR A 81 -34.80 -1.52 -9.76
CA THR A 81 -34.75 -2.66 -8.83
C THR A 81 -34.93 -2.09 -7.44
N ASN A 82 -35.97 -2.57 -6.77
CA ASN A 82 -36.36 -2.19 -5.41
C ASN A 82 -35.21 -2.52 -4.43
N THR A 83 -34.25 -1.60 -4.28
CA THR A 83 -33.33 -1.62 -3.15
C THR A 83 -34.08 -0.96 -2.00
N SER A 84 -34.83 -1.79 -1.28
CA SER A 84 -35.20 -1.51 0.11
C SER A 84 -33.98 -0.98 0.86
N MET A 85 -34.17 -0.08 1.83
CA MET A 85 -33.13 0.46 2.71
C MET A 85 -32.27 -0.65 3.33
N ALA A 86 -31.29 -1.12 2.57
CA ALA A 86 -30.40 -2.20 2.94
C ALA A 86 -29.22 -1.58 3.66
N ASP A 87 -28.77 -2.24 4.72
CA ASP A 87 -27.58 -1.87 5.47
C ASP A 87 -26.41 -1.67 4.48
N PRO A 88 -25.76 -0.48 4.44
CA PRO A 88 -24.64 -0.23 3.52
C PRO A 88 -23.36 -0.98 3.92
N LEU A 89 -23.31 -1.56 5.12
CA LEU A 89 -22.17 -2.31 5.63
C LEU A 89 -21.68 -3.46 4.71
N PRO A 90 -22.53 -4.40 4.23
CA PRO A 90 -22.12 -5.47 3.30
C PRO A 90 -21.48 -4.94 2.01
N GLN A 91 -21.94 -3.80 1.49
CA GLN A 91 -21.36 -3.19 0.29
C GLN A 91 -19.94 -2.67 0.56
N LEU A 92 -19.72 -2.04 1.71
CA LEU A 92 -18.39 -1.54 2.13
C LEU A 92 -17.41 -2.68 2.37
N LEU A 93 -17.87 -3.79 2.97
CA LEU A 93 -17.06 -4.99 3.16
C LEU A 93 -16.59 -5.57 1.82
N ALA A 94 -17.51 -5.77 0.87
CA ALA A 94 -17.19 -6.27 -0.46
C ALA A 94 -16.21 -5.35 -1.20
N GLN A 95 -16.42 -4.04 -1.14
CA GLN A 95 -15.52 -3.06 -1.75
C GLN A 95 -14.12 -3.12 -1.12
N SER A 96 -14.03 -3.29 0.20
CA SER A 96 -12.75 -3.37 0.87
C SER A 96 -11.96 -4.63 0.50
N ALA A 97 -12.64 -5.78 0.41
CA ALA A 97 -12.02 -7.03 -0.02
C ALA A 97 -11.52 -6.95 -1.48
N GLN A 98 -12.28 -6.28 -2.35
CA GLN A 98 -11.86 -6.06 -3.74
C GLN A 98 -10.61 -5.19 -3.83
N LEU A 99 -10.53 -4.10 -3.04
CA LEU A 99 -9.37 -3.22 -3.03
C LEU A 99 -8.13 -3.91 -2.47
N GLU A 100 -8.28 -4.70 -1.40
CA GLU A 100 -7.18 -5.51 -0.84
C GLU A 100 -6.64 -6.53 -1.84
N ALA A 101 -7.51 -7.19 -2.60
CA ALA A 101 -7.10 -8.11 -3.65
C ALA A 101 -6.27 -7.41 -4.73
N LEU A 102 -6.69 -6.21 -5.16
CA LEU A 102 -5.95 -5.39 -6.14
C LEU A 102 -4.59 -4.91 -5.60
N ILE A 103 -4.55 -4.53 -4.32
CA ILE A 103 -3.32 -4.06 -3.67
C ILE A 103 -2.32 -5.21 -3.53
N SER A 104 -2.81 -6.40 -3.19
CA SER A 104 -1.96 -7.60 -3.03
C SER A 104 -1.32 -8.01 -4.35
N ASP A 105 -2.06 -7.95 -5.46
CA ASP A 105 -1.58 -8.30 -6.80
C ASP A 105 -0.46 -7.36 -7.31
N SER A 106 -0.42 -6.11 -6.83
CA SER A 106 0.53 -5.09 -7.27
C SER A 106 1.69 -4.84 -6.29
N SER A 107 1.83 -5.67 -5.25
CA SER A 107 2.83 -5.48 -4.19
C SER A 107 4.28 -5.79 -4.60
N ASP A 108 4.51 -6.54 -5.69
CA ASP A 108 5.85 -6.96 -6.13
C ASP A 108 6.60 -5.93 -7.00
N ILE A 109 6.00 -4.77 -7.29
CA ILE A 109 6.59 -3.76 -8.16
C ILE A 109 7.68 -2.98 -7.42
N SER A 110 8.84 -2.78 -8.07
CA SER A 110 9.95 -2.04 -7.47
C SER A 110 9.60 -0.55 -7.28
N THR A 111 9.51 -0.11 -6.03
CA THR A 111 9.05 1.23 -5.65
C THR A 111 10.21 2.18 -5.31
N SER A 112 10.10 3.45 -5.70
CA SER A 112 11.06 4.48 -5.28
C SER A 112 10.94 4.82 -3.79
N ALA A 113 12.05 5.16 -3.14
CA ALA A 113 12.09 5.52 -1.72
C ALA A 113 11.02 6.55 -1.26
N PRO A 114 10.75 7.66 -1.98
CA PRO A 114 9.69 8.60 -1.57
C PRO A 114 8.29 7.98 -1.66
N MET A 115 8.01 7.15 -2.67
CA MET A 115 6.71 6.47 -2.80
C MET A 115 6.51 5.43 -1.69
N MET A 116 7.59 4.74 -1.29
CA MET A 116 7.57 3.80 -0.17
C MET A 116 7.29 4.50 1.17
N SER A 117 7.75 5.75 1.33
CA SER A 117 7.42 6.54 2.54
C SER A 117 5.95 6.94 2.60
N LEU A 118 5.34 7.23 1.44
CA LEU A 118 3.92 7.57 1.34
C LEU A 118 3.03 6.33 1.54
N SER A 119 3.40 5.18 0.96
CA SER A 119 2.67 3.93 1.17
C SER A 119 2.70 3.52 2.65
N ALA A 120 3.86 3.62 3.30
CA ALA A 120 4.00 3.32 4.73
C ALA A 120 3.13 4.22 5.62
N GLU A 121 2.97 5.50 5.27
CA GLU A 121 2.08 6.42 6.01
C GLU A 121 0.59 6.03 5.85
N LEU A 122 0.17 5.63 4.65
CA LEU A 122 -1.20 5.16 4.41
C LEU A 122 -1.48 3.81 5.07
N GLU A 123 -0.50 2.90 5.09
CA GLU A 123 -0.57 1.63 5.82
C GLU A 123 -0.67 1.86 7.35
N ASP A 124 0.06 2.84 7.91
CA ASP A 124 -0.10 3.23 9.33
C ASP A 124 -1.49 3.80 9.61
N GLN A 125 -2.02 4.63 8.70
CA GLN A 125 -3.39 5.13 8.81
C GLN A 125 -4.42 4.00 8.75
N LEU A 126 -4.23 3.02 7.86
CA LEU A 126 -5.08 1.84 7.76
C LEU A 126 -5.04 1.02 9.06
N ALA A 127 -3.86 0.79 9.64
CA ALA A 127 -3.71 0.08 10.91
C ALA A 127 -4.42 0.79 12.07
N VAL A 128 -4.41 2.13 12.09
CA VAL A 128 -5.18 2.91 13.08
C VAL A 128 -6.67 2.71 12.89
N ILE A 129 -7.18 2.73 11.66
CA ILE A 129 -8.59 2.50 11.36
C ILE A 129 -9.02 1.08 11.75
N ASP A 130 -8.23 0.07 11.40
CA ASP A 130 -8.51 -1.32 11.75
C ASP A 130 -8.52 -1.54 13.27
N SER A 131 -7.66 -0.83 14.01
CA SER A 131 -7.69 -0.84 15.48
C SER A 131 -8.99 -0.25 16.05
N GLN A 132 -9.57 0.76 15.39
CA GLN A 132 -10.86 1.34 15.78
C GLN A 132 -12.00 0.36 15.47
N LEU A 133 -11.98 -0.28 14.30
CA LEU A 133 -12.98 -1.29 13.93
C LEU A 133 -12.99 -2.49 14.89
N GLY A 134 -11.84 -2.86 15.45
CA GLY A 134 -11.73 -3.88 16.50
C GLY A 134 -12.42 -3.52 17.82
N ASN A 135 -12.80 -2.24 18.03
CA ASN A 135 -13.55 -1.83 19.21
C ASN A 135 -15.02 -2.24 19.11
N THR A 136 -15.40 -3.23 19.93
CA THR A 136 -16.77 -3.77 19.97
C THR A 136 -17.80 -2.81 20.55
N GLN A 137 -17.38 -1.77 21.27
CA GLN A 137 -18.25 -0.77 21.90
C GLN A 137 -18.69 0.36 20.94
N LEU A 138 -18.25 0.36 19.68
CA LEU A 138 -18.66 1.36 18.70
C LEU A 138 -20.15 1.25 18.38
N ALA A 139 -20.83 2.40 18.38
CA ALA A 139 -22.20 2.51 17.88
C ALA A 139 -22.25 2.13 16.39
N PRO A 140 -23.35 1.53 15.90
CA PRO A 140 -23.46 1.07 14.51
C PRO A 140 -23.21 2.17 13.48
N GLU A 141 -23.72 3.38 13.72
CA GLU A 141 -23.49 4.57 12.86
C GLU A 141 -22.00 4.97 12.79
N GLN A 142 -21.31 4.92 13.93
CA GLN A 142 -19.87 5.23 13.99
C GLN A 142 -19.05 4.15 13.28
N ARG A 143 -19.45 2.89 13.43
CA ARG A 143 -18.81 1.76 12.74
C ARG A 143 -18.93 1.90 11.22
N LEU A 144 -20.07 2.36 10.70
CA LEU A 144 -20.23 2.66 9.28
C LEU A 144 -19.27 3.75 8.80
N LEU A 145 -19.12 4.85 9.55
CA LEU A 145 -18.18 5.92 9.20
C LEU A 145 -16.72 5.43 9.17
N VAL A 146 -16.33 4.61 10.15
CA VAL A 146 -14.97 4.03 10.19
C VAL A 146 -14.74 3.07 9.02
N TRP A 147 -15.75 2.28 8.61
CA TRP A 147 -15.67 1.43 7.41
C TRP A 147 -15.51 2.25 6.13
N GLN A 148 -16.22 3.38 6.00
CA GLN A 148 -16.07 4.27 4.85
C GLN A 148 -14.66 4.87 4.80
N GLN A 149 -14.09 5.25 5.96
CA GLN A 149 -12.71 5.73 6.05
C GLN A 149 -11.70 4.66 5.61
N ARG A 150 -11.90 3.40 6.01
CA ARG A 150 -11.06 2.27 5.60
C ARG A 150 -11.01 2.13 4.09
N VAL A 151 -12.19 2.11 3.45
CA VAL A 151 -12.30 2.01 1.99
C VAL A 151 -11.63 3.20 1.29
N GLN A 152 -11.71 4.40 1.88
CA GLN A 152 -11.06 5.58 1.33
C GLN A 152 -9.53 5.44 1.31
N VAL A 153 -8.92 5.01 2.43
CA VAL A 153 -7.47 4.79 2.51
C VAL A 153 -7.02 3.68 1.55
N LEU A 154 -7.80 2.60 1.43
CA LEU A 154 -7.52 1.53 0.46
C LEU A 154 -7.57 2.03 -0.99
N ARG A 155 -8.51 2.93 -1.34
CA ARG A 155 -8.53 3.55 -2.68
C ARG A 155 -7.32 4.41 -2.94
N GLU A 156 -6.84 5.15 -1.94
CA GLU A 156 -5.65 5.99 -2.06
C GLU A 156 -4.39 5.14 -2.26
N LEU A 157 -4.26 4.04 -1.51
CA LEU A 157 -3.20 3.04 -1.72
C LEU A 157 -3.24 2.44 -3.13
N ALA A 158 -4.42 2.00 -3.58
CA ALA A 158 -4.60 1.45 -4.93
C ALA A 158 -4.26 2.49 -6.02
N GLY A 159 -4.62 3.77 -5.81
CA GLY A 159 -4.28 4.85 -6.72
C GLY A 159 -2.77 5.12 -6.82
N LEU A 160 -2.06 5.05 -5.69
CA LEU A 160 -0.59 5.13 -5.69
C LEU A 160 0.03 3.96 -6.44
N GLN A 161 -0.43 2.73 -6.22
CA GLN A 161 0.06 1.55 -6.93
C GLN A 161 -0.20 1.63 -8.44
N ALA A 162 -1.39 2.08 -8.85
CA ALA A 162 -1.70 2.30 -10.26
C ALA A 162 -0.74 3.34 -10.89
N THR A 163 -0.42 4.40 -10.15
CA THR A 163 0.55 5.42 -10.60
C THR A 163 1.95 4.83 -10.73
N GLN A 164 2.37 3.99 -9.78
CA GLN A 164 3.66 3.29 -9.82
C GLN A 164 3.74 2.34 -11.02
N GLN A 165 2.69 1.55 -11.24
CA GLN A 165 2.64 0.60 -12.36
C GLN A 165 2.71 1.32 -13.71
N TRP A 166 2.05 2.47 -13.83
CA TRP A 166 2.14 3.30 -15.03
C TRP A 166 3.54 3.90 -15.24
N LEU A 167 4.22 4.31 -14.17
CA LEU A 167 5.59 4.80 -14.23
C LEU A 167 6.60 3.68 -14.57
N ALA A 168 6.42 2.49 -14.01
CA ALA A 168 7.26 1.33 -14.27
C ALA A 168 7.18 0.92 -15.76
N THR A 169 5.96 0.79 -16.29
CA THR A 169 5.73 0.44 -17.70
C THR A 169 6.28 1.49 -18.68
N ARG A 170 6.26 2.79 -18.34
CA ARG A 170 6.91 3.84 -19.15
C ARG A 170 8.43 3.89 -19.00
N GLY A 171 8.96 3.63 -17.80
CA GLY A 171 10.39 3.62 -17.54
C GLY A 171 11.11 2.55 -18.35
N GLU A 172 10.54 1.36 -18.44
CA GLU A 172 11.09 0.26 -19.25
C GLU A 172 11.12 0.59 -20.75
N GLN A 173 10.10 1.29 -21.27
CA GLN A 173 10.05 1.69 -22.68
C GLN A 173 11.19 2.66 -23.04
N ASN A 174 11.49 3.63 -22.18
CA ASN A 174 12.58 4.58 -22.42
C ASN A 174 13.97 3.93 -22.28
N GLY A 175 14.13 2.94 -21.40
CA GLY A 175 15.38 2.19 -21.25
C GLY A 175 15.67 1.27 -22.44
N SER A 176 14.62 0.68 -23.02
CA SER A 176 14.70 -0.19 -24.20
C SER A 176 15.10 0.58 -25.46
N ASP A 177 14.56 1.79 -25.64
CA ASP A 177 14.80 2.62 -26.84
C ASP A 177 16.20 3.26 -26.83
N ALA A 178 16.78 3.49 -25.63
CA ALA A 178 18.12 4.06 -25.48
C ALA A 178 19.26 3.10 -25.87
N LEU A 179 19.01 1.79 -26.03
CA LEU A 179 20.01 0.80 -26.44
C LEU A 179 20.02 0.52 -27.95
N VAL A 180 19.18 1.20 -28.75
CA VAL A 180 19.04 0.92 -30.19
C VAL A 180 19.91 1.83 -31.09
N TYR A 181 20.58 2.85 -30.55
CA TYR A 181 21.46 3.74 -31.33
C TYR A 181 22.95 3.45 -31.16
N THR A 182 23.38 2.28 -31.63
CA THR A 182 24.77 2.08 -32.07
C THR A 182 24.80 1.12 -33.24
N TYR A 183 24.83 1.63 -34.48
CA TYR A 183 25.60 1.11 -35.62
C TYR A 183 25.60 2.14 -36.76
#